data_AF-A0AAV6BTX4-F1
#
_entry.id   AF-A0AAV6BTX4-F1
#
_cell.length_a   1.000
_cell.length_b   1.000
_cell.length_c   1.000
_cell.angle_alpha   90.00
_cell.angle_beta   90.00
_cell.angle_gamma   90.00
#
_symmetry.space_group_name_H-M   'P 1'
#
loop_
_entity.id
_entity.type
_entity.pdbx_description
1 polymer ?
#
loop_
_entity_poly.entity_id
_entity_poly.type
_entity_poly.pdbx_seq_one_letter_code
_entity_poly.pdbx_strand_id
1 'polypeptide(L)'
;MQELMSQDTVTRLREIRSRLPGQMLQERLENAQLTYGPLYTLAEIRQRVGEVLPRRLGYVRSAVLEPVETYRERIPDDSLLKYDDAARSGLFSKFWVATPTYYQERQVDPWIVAEVAGTDRWAVVARWD
;
A
#
# COMPACT_ATOMS: atom_id res chain seq x y z
N MET A 1 -28.79 -0.91 -15.97
CA MET A 1 -28.63 0.29 -16.83
C MET A 1 -27.65 1.20 -16.09
N GLN A 2 -26.38 1.21 -16.46
CA GLN A 2 -25.45 2.21 -15.92
C GLN A 2 -25.81 3.54 -16.59
N GLU A 3 -26.41 4.46 -15.84
CA GLU A 3 -26.58 5.83 -16.32
C GLU A 3 -25.18 6.41 -16.56
N LEU A 4 -24.87 6.69 -17.83
CA LEU A 4 -23.71 7.49 -18.21
C LEU A 4 -23.92 8.91 -17.66
N MET A 5 -23.41 9.16 -16.46
CA MET A 5 -23.44 10.49 -15.86
C MET A 5 -22.71 11.49 -16.77
N SER A 6 -23.27 12.68 -16.95
CA SER A 6 -22.60 13.73 -17.75
C SER A 6 -21.30 14.18 -17.08
N GLN A 7 -20.32 14.61 -17.88
CA GLN A 7 -19.00 15.06 -17.39
C GLN A 7 -19.11 16.26 -16.43
N ASP A 8 -20.12 17.13 -16.62
CA ASP A 8 -20.46 18.22 -15.70
C ASP A 8 -20.93 17.70 -14.35
N THR A 9 -21.73 16.63 -14.35
CA THR A 9 -22.21 15.99 -13.12
C THR A 9 -21.05 15.37 -12.35
N VAL A 10 -20.12 14.70 -13.04
CA VAL A 10 -18.90 14.13 -12.43
C VAL A 10 -18.02 15.21 -11.81
N THR A 11 -17.81 16.32 -12.53
CA THR A 11 -17.01 17.46 -12.04
C THR A 11 -17.67 18.09 -10.81
N ARG A 12 -18.98 18.36 -10.87
CA ARG A 12 -19.74 18.92 -9.75
C ARG A 12 -19.74 18.00 -8.53
N LEU A 13 -19.85 16.69 -8.71
CA LEU A 13 -19.75 15.72 -7.63
C LEU A 13 -18.35 15.72 -7.00
N ARG A 14 -17.28 15.80 -7.80
CA ARG A 14 -15.91 15.96 -7.27
C ARG A 14 -15.76 17.23 -6.43
N GLU A 15 -16.32 18.36 -6.85
CA GLU A 15 -16.29 19.61 -6.08
C GLU A 15 -17.12 19.55 -4.79
N ILE A 16 -18.24 18.83 -4.78
CA ILE A 16 -19.02 18.64 -3.56
C ILE A 16 -18.22 17.75 -2.60
N ARG A 17 -17.65 16.65 -3.11
CA ARG A 17 -16.83 15.72 -2.32
C ARG A 17 -15.57 16.38 -1.77
N SER A 18 -14.92 17.27 -2.51
CA SER A 18 -13.76 18.02 -2.02
C SER A 18 -14.04 18.89 -0.79
N ARG A 19 -15.31 19.28 -0.58
CA ARG A 19 -15.79 20.00 0.60
C ARG A 19 -16.22 19.07 1.75
N LEU A 20 -16.27 17.77 1.51
CA LEU A 20 -16.68 16.73 2.47
C LEU A 20 -15.52 15.77 2.74
N PRO A 21 -14.54 16.17 3.58
CA PRO A 21 -13.29 15.42 3.77
C PRO A 21 -13.51 13.99 4.25
N GLY A 22 -14.55 13.73 5.05
CA GLY A 22 -14.90 12.38 5.50
C GLY A 22 -15.39 11.46 4.38
N GLN A 23 -16.18 11.96 3.42
CA GLN A 23 -16.63 11.15 2.28
C GLN A 23 -15.49 10.85 1.32
N MET A 24 -14.59 11.82 1.07
CA MET A 24 -13.38 11.54 0.30
C MET A 24 -12.48 10.50 0.96
N LEU A 25 -12.40 10.51 2.30
CA LEU A 25 -11.63 9.51 3.04
C LEU A 25 -12.22 8.12 2.86
N GLN A 26 -13.54 8.00 3.01
CA GLN A 26 -14.26 6.74 2.83
C GLN A 26 -14.11 6.21 1.40
N GLU A 27 -14.30 7.07 0.39
CA GLU A 27 -14.12 6.69 -1.02
C GLU A 27 -12.67 6.25 -1.32
N ARG A 28 -11.67 6.90 -0.73
CA ARG A 28 -10.26 6.47 -0.87
C ARG A 28 -10.04 5.09 -0.26
N LEU A 29 -10.58 4.84 0.94
CA LEU A 29 -10.47 3.54 1.61
C LEU A 29 -11.15 2.44 0.79
N GLU A 30 -12.38 2.68 0.30
CA GLU A 30 -13.11 1.73 -0.53
C GLU A 30 -12.38 1.44 -1.84
N ASN A 31 -11.91 2.49 -2.53
CA ASN A 31 -11.14 2.33 -3.77
C ASN A 31 -9.83 1.57 -3.53
N ALA A 32 -9.07 1.93 -2.48
CA ALA A 32 -7.85 1.22 -2.14
C ALA A 32 -8.13 -0.25 -1.80
N GLN A 33 -9.22 -0.54 -1.09
CA GLN A 33 -9.59 -1.91 -0.75
C GLN A 33 -10.04 -2.73 -1.97
N LEU A 34 -10.77 -2.11 -2.90
CA LEU A 34 -11.20 -2.74 -4.15
C LEU A 34 -10.02 -3.04 -5.08
N THR A 35 -9.04 -2.14 -5.17
CA THR A 35 -7.90 -2.27 -6.09
C THR A 35 -6.79 -3.14 -5.52
N TYR A 36 -6.47 -3.02 -4.24
CA TYR A 36 -5.30 -3.65 -3.61
C TYR A 36 -5.64 -4.74 -2.59
N GLY A 37 -6.93 -5.00 -2.38
CA GLY A 37 -7.40 -5.99 -1.41
C GLY A 37 -7.43 -5.46 0.02
N PRO A 38 -7.31 -6.34 1.04
CA PRO A 38 -7.48 -5.92 2.42
C PRO A 38 -6.45 -4.86 2.85
N LEU A 39 -6.91 -3.89 3.62
CA LEU A 39 -6.07 -2.86 4.22
C LEU A 39 -5.68 -3.25 5.64
N TYR A 40 -4.45 -2.94 6.01
CA TYR A 40 -3.84 -3.37 7.26
C TYR A 40 -3.35 -2.19 8.07
N THR A 41 -3.23 -2.36 9.38
CA THR A 41 -2.36 -1.51 10.19
C THR A 41 -0.90 -1.83 9.88
N LEU A 42 0.00 -0.90 10.20
CA LEU A 42 1.43 -1.11 10.02
C LEU A 42 1.98 -2.31 10.83
N ALA A 43 1.40 -2.57 12.00
CA ALA A 43 1.76 -3.72 12.83
C ALA A 43 1.40 -5.06 12.15
N GLU A 44 0.20 -5.14 11.56
CA GLU A 44 -0.23 -6.30 10.79
C GLU A 44 0.63 -6.53 9.54
N ILE A 45 1.05 -5.45 8.85
CA ILE A 45 2.01 -5.55 7.74
C ILE A 45 3.31 -6.19 8.21
N ARG A 46 3.92 -5.70 9.30
CA ARG A 46 5.17 -6.26 9.84
C ARG A 46 5.05 -7.74 10.18
N GLN A 47 3.93 -8.13 10.78
CA GLN A 47 3.67 -9.53 11.11
C GLN A 47 3.58 -10.38 9.84
N ARG A 48 2.74 -9.97 8.86
CA ARG A 48 2.51 -10.73 7.62
C ARG A 48 3.76 -10.87 6.76
N VAL A 49 4.55 -9.80 6.64
CA VAL A 49 5.83 -9.83 5.91
C VAL A 49 6.79 -10.81 6.58
N GLY A 50 6.87 -10.80 7.92
CA GLY A 50 7.69 -11.77 8.66
C GLY A 50 7.21 -13.23 8.53
N GLU A 51 5.92 -13.46 8.25
CA GLU A 51 5.36 -14.80 8.08
C GLU A 51 5.80 -15.52 6.79
N VAL A 52 6.22 -14.77 5.76
CA VAL A 52 6.74 -15.31 4.48
C VAL A 52 8.00 -16.15 4.67
N LEU A 53 8.74 -15.93 5.76
CA LEU A 53 10.00 -16.60 5.99
C LEU A 53 9.83 -18.12 6.23
N PRO A 54 10.61 -18.99 5.54
CA PRO A 54 10.36 -20.44 5.47
C PRO A 54 10.63 -21.20 6.76
N ARG A 55 11.51 -20.70 7.66
CA ARG A 55 11.94 -21.43 8.87
C ARG A 55 11.18 -20.99 10.12
N ARG A 56 10.56 -21.94 10.83
CA ARG A 56 9.60 -21.65 11.92
C ARG A 56 10.18 -21.71 13.35
N LEU A 57 11.40 -22.19 13.54
CA LEU A 57 11.90 -22.55 14.88
C LEU A 57 13.00 -21.60 15.37
N GLY A 58 12.73 -20.89 16.48
CA GLY A 58 13.75 -20.27 17.34
C GLY A 58 14.08 -18.78 17.10
N TYR A 59 13.42 -18.10 16.15
CA TYR A 59 13.78 -16.73 15.74
C TYR A 59 12.58 -15.77 15.77
N VAL A 60 12.78 -14.55 16.29
CA VAL A 60 11.78 -13.47 16.22
C VAL A 60 11.67 -12.99 14.77
N ARG A 61 10.47 -13.11 14.21
CA ARG A 61 10.13 -12.64 12.85
C ARG A 61 9.68 -11.19 12.91
N SER A 62 10.16 -10.38 12.00
CA SER A 62 9.66 -9.02 11.83
C SER A 62 9.89 -8.53 10.40
N ALA A 63 9.62 -7.25 10.18
CA ALA A 63 10.00 -6.56 8.97
C ALA A 63 10.66 -5.23 9.30
N VAL A 64 11.75 -4.93 8.58
CA VAL A 64 12.30 -3.58 8.51
C VAL A 64 11.49 -2.82 7.46
N LEU A 65 11.16 -1.57 7.79
CA LEU A 65 10.39 -0.69 6.93
C LEU A 65 11.27 0.50 6.56
N GLU A 66 11.43 0.73 5.26
CA GLU A 66 12.22 1.83 4.73
C GLU A 66 11.41 2.60 3.68
N PRO A 67 11.49 3.94 3.65
CA PRO A 67 10.93 4.73 2.55
C PRO A 67 11.50 4.26 1.21
N VAL A 68 10.62 4.12 0.21
CA VAL A 68 10.98 3.61 -1.12
C VAL A 68 12.08 4.46 -1.77
N GLU A 69 12.10 5.76 -1.49
CA GLU A 69 13.08 6.73 -2.00
C GLU A 69 14.49 6.50 -1.43
N THR A 70 14.59 5.83 -0.27
CA THR A 70 15.85 5.56 0.42
C THR A 70 16.27 4.09 0.37
N TYR A 71 15.43 3.23 -0.20
CA TYR A 71 15.71 1.81 -0.34
C TYR A 71 16.88 1.61 -1.31
N ARG A 72 17.91 0.89 -0.85
CA ARG A 72 19.21 0.81 -1.56
C ARG A 72 19.33 -0.33 -2.55
N GLU A 73 18.53 -1.38 -2.38
CA GLU A 73 18.61 -2.57 -3.24
C GLU A 73 17.73 -2.40 -4.48
N ARG A 74 18.01 -3.21 -5.51
CA ARG A 74 17.22 -3.16 -6.75
C ARG A 74 15.80 -3.66 -6.49
N ILE A 75 14.82 -2.83 -6.83
CA ILE A 75 13.42 -3.23 -6.90
C ILE A 75 13.18 -3.92 -8.26
N PRO A 76 12.56 -5.11 -8.30
CA PRO A 76 12.19 -5.79 -9.54
C PRO A 76 11.31 -4.91 -10.42
N ASP A 77 11.52 -4.97 -11.74
CA ASP A 77 10.88 -4.09 -12.71
C ASP A 77 9.34 -4.16 -12.60
N ASP A 78 8.76 -5.35 -12.45
CA ASP A 78 7.30 -5.53 -12.27
C ASP A 78 6.76 -4.88 -10.98
N SER A 79 7.56 -4.87 -9.91
CA SER A 79 7.19 -4.21 -8.66
C SER A 79 7.29 -2.69 -8.77
N LEU A 80 8.26 -2.18 -9.55
CA LEU A 80 8.35 -0.75 -9.86
C LEU A 80 7.14 -0.27 -10.67
N LEU A 81 6.66 -1.05 -11.65
CA LEU A 81 5.48 -0.70 -12.43
C LEU A 81 4.22 -0.61 -11.54
N LYS A 82 4.01 -1.59 -10.66
CA LYS A 82 2.90 -1.58 -9.69
C LYS A 82 2.98 -0.39 -8.72
N TYR A 83 4.19 -0.02 -8.29
CA TYR A 83 4.43 1.17 -7.51
C TYR A 83 4.05 2.45 -8.25
N ASP A 84 4.50 2.60 -9.50
CA ASP A 84 4.23 3.78 -10.33
C ASP A 84 2.72 3.95 -10.58
N ASP A 85 2.00 2.87 -10.87
CA ASP A 85 0.53 2.88 -10.97
C ASP A 85 -0.14 3.32 -9.67
N ALA A 86 0.32 2.81 -8.53
CA ALA A 86 -0.20 3.21 -7.23
C ALA A 86 0.11 4.68 -6.90
N ALA A 87 1.32 5.16 -7.21
CA ALA A 87 1.70 6.56 -7.00
C ALA A 87 0.84 7.51 -7.84
N ARG A 88 0.55 7.17 -9.10
CA ARG A 88 -0.31 7.95 -9.99
C ARG A 88 -1.78 7.95 -9.61
N SER A 89 -2.25 6.97 -8.83
CA SER A 89 -3.65 6.86 -8.41
C SER A 89 -4.12 8.03 -7.53
N GLY A 90 -3.19 8.68 -6.80
CA GLY A 90 -3.52 9.70 -5.80
C GLY A 90 -4.19 9.16 -4.52
N LEU A 91 -4.26 7.84 -4.35
CA LEU A 91 -4.86 7.20 -3.16
C LEU A 91 -3.93 7.21 -1.94
N PHE A 92 -2.62 7.23 -2.17
CA PHE A 92 -1.60 7.00 -1.15
C PHE A 92 -0.78 8.24 -0.84
N SER A 93 -0.28 8.30 0.40
CA SER A 93 0.56 9.42 0.89
C SER A 93 2.00 9.03 1.21
N LYS A 94 2.27 7.73 1.41
CA LYS A 94 3.61 7.19 1.69
C LYS A 94 3.77 5.82 1.05
N PHE A 95 5.00 5.50 0.65
CA PHE A 95 5.37 4.21 0.09
C PHE A 95 6.62 3.68 0.77
N TRP A 96 6.52 2.51 1.37
CA TRP A 96 7.63 1.86 2.06
C TRP A 96 7.92 0.49 1.46
N VAL A 97 9.19 0.10 1.51
CA VAL A 97 9.63 -1.26 1.29
C VAL A 97 9.69 -1.96 2.64
N ALA A 98 8.97 -3.07 2.75
CA ALA A 98 8.94 -3.93 3.91
C ALA A 98 9.76 -5.18 3.65
N THR A 99 10.94 -5.26 4.25
CA THR A 99 11.86 -6.39 4.08
C THR A 99 11.75 -7.33 5.27
N PRO A 100 11.44 -8.63 5.07
CA PRO A 100 11.44 -9.61 6.16
C PRO A 100 12.80 -9.68 6.86
N THR A 101 12.79 -9.88 8.18
CA THR A 101 14.02 -9.98 8.98
C THR A 101 13.99 -11.11 10.01
N TYR A 102 15.16 -11.68 10.27
CA TYR A 102 15.49 -12.47 11.46
C TYR A 102 16.60 -11.75 12.23
N TYR A 103 16.45 -11.54 13.55
CA TYR A 103 17.47 -10.82 14.36
C TYR A 103 18.01 -9.54 13.71
N GLN A 104 17.16 -8.78 12.99
CA GLN A 104 17.52 -7.57 12.25
C GLN A 104 18.40 -7.78 11.01
N GLU A 105 18.73 -9.02 10.63
CA GLU A 105 19.32 -9.34 9.34
C GLU A 105 18.23 -9.39 8.26
N ARG A 106 18.41 -8.56 7.22
CA ARG A 106 17.53 -8.51 6.04
C ARG A 106 17.55 -9.83 5.29
N GLN A 107 16.37 -10.26 4.88
CA GLN A 107 16.17 -11.49 4.12
C GLN A 107 15.57 -11.15 2.74
N VAL A 108 15.36 -12.19 1.94
CA VAL A 108 14.73 -12.10 0.62
C VAL A 108 13.23 -11.76 0.69
N ASP A 109 12.66 -11.46 -0.46
CA ASP A 109 11.24 -11.21 -0.73
C ASP A 109 10.60 -9.95 -0.07
N PRO A 110 11.19 -8.75 -0.23
CA PRO A 110 10.56 -7.49 0.18
C PRO A 110 9.19 -7.23 -0.47
N TRP A 111 8.37 -6.44 0.22
CA TRP A 111 7.07 -5.98 -0.27
C TRP A 111 7.06 -4.46 -0.40
N ILE A 112 6.34 -3.91 -1.38
CA ILE A 112 5.98 -2.48 -1.38
C ILE A 112 4.62 -2.34 -0.73
N VAL A 113 4.55 -1.46 0.28
CA VAL A 113 3.33 -1.13 0.99
C VAL A 113 3.09 0.38 0.94
N ALA A 114 1.82 0.78 0.93
CA ALA A 114 1.46 2.18 0.79
C ALA A 114 0.36 2.61 1.76
N GLU A 115 0.54 3.77 2.40
CA GLU A 115 -0.42 4.33 3.36
C GLU A 115 -1.50 5.11 2.62
N VAL A 116 -2.76 4.72 2.80
CA VAL A 116 -3.91 5.44 2.24
C VAL A 116 -3.96 6.84 2.83
N ALA A 117 -3.98 7.86 1.96
CA ALA A 117 -3.82 9.25 2.33
C ALA A 117 -4.90 9.69 3.35
N GLY A 118 -4.44 10.24 4.48
CA GLY A 118 -5.30 10.71 5.57
C GLY A 118 -5.77 9.63 6.55
N THR A 119 -5.16 8.43 6.50
CA THR A 119 -5.45 7.30 7.39
C THR A 119 -4.18 6.70 7.96
N ASP A 120 -4.31 5.69 8.83
CA ASP A 120 -3.24 4.80 9.29
C ASP A 120 -3.29 3.41 8.63
N ARG A 121 -4.00 3.29 7.50
CA ARG A 121 -4.25 2.03 6.79
C ARG A 121 -3.33 1.86 5.61
N TRP A 122 -2.78 0.66 5.48
CA TRP A 122 -1.75 0.31 4.53
C TRP A 122 -2.23 -0.78 3.59
N ALA A 123 -2.01 -0.59 2.30
CA ALA A 123 -2.21 -1.58 1.25
C ALA A 123 -0.89 -2.28 0.93
N VAL A 124 -0.96 -3.55 0.50
CA VAL A 124 0.17 -4.23 -0.15
C VAL A 124 0.08 -3.95 -1.65
N VAL A 125 1.03 -3.19 -2.17
CA VAL A 125 1.06 -2.77 -3.58
C VAL A 125 1.76 -3.82 -4.45
N ALA A 126 2.88 -4.36 -3.96
CA ALA A 126 3.65 -5.37 -4.66
C ALA A 126 4.38 -6.29 -3.67
N ARG A 127 4.70 -7.49 -4.14
CA ARG A 127 5.58 -8.46 -3.47
C ARG A 127 6.63 -8.87 -4.48
N TRP A 128 7.85 -9.10 -4.00
CA TRP A 128 8.84 -9.74 -4.84
C TRP A 128 8.40 -11.20 -5.02
N ASP A 129 8.54 -11.69 -6.24
CA ASP A 129 8.28 -13.09 -6.60
C ASP A 129 9.58 -13.91 -6.54
#